data_AF-A0A942LY90-F1
#
_entry.id   AF-A0A942LY90-F1
#
_cell.length_a   1.000
_cell.length_b   1.000
_cell.length_c   1.000
_cell.angle_alpha   90.00
_cell.angle_beta   90.00
_cell.angle_gamma   90.00
#
_symmetry.space_group_name_H-M   'P 1'
#
loop_
_entity.id
_entity.type
_entity.pdbx_description
1 polymer ?
#
loop_
_entity_poly.entity_id
_entity_poly.type
_entity_poly.pdbx_seq_one_letter_code
_entity_poly.pdbx_strand_id
1 'polypeptide(L)'
;RGDKPLFILDVSVPPNVGPASWTEIEKTMPNVLRVDGSIVSIPDIDMNTVKIAGVAEGTIFSCWAEGMMHAGEREGQNHVGSIDPDYAKRVLRWMQRYAFQIAPPTNFGQIVPPNVFKRLRG
;
A
#
# COMPACT_ATOMS: atom_id res chain seq x y z
N ARG A 1 -0.20 8.45 -31.07
CA ARG A 1 0.05 7.30 -30.16
C ARG A 1 0.15 7.91 -28.78
N GLY A 2 -0.89 7.78 -27.94
CA GLY A 2 -0.84 8.31 -26.58
C GLY A 2 0.16 7.51 -25.75
N ASP A 3 0.87 8.19 -24.85
CA ASP A 3 1.81 7.54 -23.94
C ASP A 3 1.08 6.53 -23.06
N LYS A 4 1.70 5.38 -22.84
CA LYS A 4 1.12 4.32 -21.99
C LYS A 4 0.94 4.84 -20.56
N PRO A 5 -0.09 4.37 -19.81
CA PRO A 5 -0.17 4.60 -18.38
C PRO A 5 1.14 4.20 -17.68
N LEU A 6 1.64 5.05 -16.80
CA LEU A 6 2.73 4.73 -15.87
C LEU A 6 2.17 4.68 -14.44
N PHE A 7 2.38 3.57 -13.76
CA PHE A 7 2.03 3.41 -12.36
C PHE A 7 3.29 3.41 -11.51
N ILE A 8 3.37 4.32 -10.54
CA ILE A 8 4.46 4.40 -9.57
C ILE A 8 3.93 3.85 -8.26
N LEU A 9 4.39 2.66 -7.85
CA LEU A 9 4.15 2.18 -6.50
C LEU A 9 5.19 2.81 -5.57
N ASP A 10 4.75 3.69 -4.69
CA ASP A 10 5.61 4.32 -3.69
C ASP A 10 5.46 3.61 -2.35
N VAL A 11 6.47 2.83 -2.00
CA VAL A 11 6.47 1.90 -0.86
C VAL A 11 7.07 2.49 0.42
N SER A 12 7.49 3.76 0.39
CA SER A 12 8.18 4.39 1.52
C SER A 12 7.26 5.20 2.42
N VAL A 13 7.65 5.32 3.69
CA VAL A 13 7.01 6.19 4.68
C VAL A 13 8.12 6.93 5.44
N PRO A 14 8.26 8.27 5.30
CA PRO A 14 7.50 9.18 4.43
C PRO A 14 7.62 8.83 2.92
N PRO A 15 6.69 9.31 2.06
CA PRO A 15 6.71 9.03 0.63
C PRO A 15 7.98 9.59 -0.04
N ASN A 16 8.50 8.87 -1.05
CA ASN A 16 9.71 9.28 -1.77
C ASN A 16 9.49 10.61 -2.52
N VAL A 17 8.25 10.83 -2.98
CA VAL A 17 7.83 12.07 -3.63
C VAL A 17 6.66 12.64 -2.84
N GLY A 18 6.87 13.79 -2.21
CA GLY A 18 5.83 14.47 -1.44
C GLY A 18 4.71 15.05 -2.32
N PRO A 19 3.54 15.42 -1.73
CA PRO A 19 2.38 15.92 -2.48
C PRO A 19 2.65 17.14 -3.36
N ALA A 20 3.50 18.07 -2.89
CA ALA A 20 3.84 19.28 -3.64
C ALA A 20 4.59 18.95 -4.94
N SER A 21 5.62 18.10 -4.86
CA SER A 21 6.36 17.64 -6.03
C SER A 21 5.50 16.75 -6.94
N TRP A 22 4.62 15.93 -6.36
CA TRP A 22 3.70 15.10 -7.12
C TRP A 22 2.74 15.93 -7.98
N THR A 23 2.24 17.03 -7.44
CA THR A 23 1.35 17.95 -8.16
C THR A 23 1.98 18.48 -9.45
N GLU A 24 3.29 18.75 -9.45
CA GLU A 24 4.02 19.20 -10.65
C GLU A 24 4.27 18.06 -11.65
N ILE A 25 4.51 16.83 -11.16
CA ILE A 25 4.63 15.64 -12.02
C ILE A 25 3.30 15.37 -12.73
N GLU A 26 2.16 15.43 -12.04
CA GLU A 26 0.85 15.17 -12.66
C GLU A 26 0.50 16.19 -13.76
N LYS A 27 0.91 17.46 -13.60
CA LYS A 27 0.72 18.51 -14.62
C LYS A 27 1.53 18.24 -15.87
N THR A 28 2.75 17.74 -15.72
CA THR A 28 3.70 17.54 -16.82
C THR A 28 3.58 16.15 -17.46
N MET A 29 3.08 15.18 -16.71
CA MET A 29 2.93 13.79 -17.13
C MET A 29 1.53 13.26 -16.76
N PRO A 30 0.48 13.65 -17.50
CA PRO A 30 -0.91 13.31 -17.18
C PRO A 30 -1.24 11.81 -17.28
N ASN A 31 -0.35 11.02 -17.89
CA ASN A 31 -0.44 9.56 -18.00
C ASN A 31 0.21 8.82 -16.81
N VAL A 32 0.62 9.52 -15.75
CA VAL A 32 1.24 8.91 -14.57
C VAL A 32 0.25 8.88 -13.40
N LEU A 33 0.25 7.79 -12.64
CA LEU A 33 -0.43 7.66 -11.36
C LEU A 33 0.55 7.10 -10.33
N ARG A 34 0.66 7.78 -9.18
CA ARG A 34 1.30 7.21 -8.01
C ARG A 34 0.26 6.54 -7.13
N VAL A 35 0.62 5.37 -6.63
CA VAL A 35 -0.18 4.55 -5.74
C VAL A 35 0.62 4.33 -4.47
N ASP A 36 0.01 4.53 -3.31
CA ASP A 36 0.60 4.12 -2.04
C ASP A 36 0.84 2.60 -2.08
N GLY A 37 2.11 2.22 -2.01
CA GLY A 37 2.51 0.82 -1.85
C GLY A 37 2.55 0.42 -0.38
N SER A 38 2.77 -0.86 -0.12
CA SER A 38 2.98 -1.38 1.24
C SER A 38 1.81 -1.16 2.22
N ILE A 39 0.57 -1.07 1.72
CA ILE A 39 -0.66 -0.95 2.51
C ILE A 39 -1.53 -2.20 2.33
N VAL A 40 -2.09 -2.69 3.44
CA VAL A 40 -3.05 -3.80 3.46
C VAL A 40 -4.34 -3.40 4.15
N SER A 41 -5.46 -4.00 3.76
CA SER A 41 -6.71 -3.87 4.48
C SER A 41 -6.74 -4.84 5.66
N ILE A 42 -7.33 -4.40 6.77
CA ILE A 42 -7.51 -5.21 7.97
C ILE A 42 -8.96 -5.72 8.02
N PRO A 43 -9.20 -7.04 8.10
CA PRO A 43 -10.55 -7.58 8.15
C PRO A 43 -11.15 -7.35 9.54
N ASP A 44 -12.44 -7.02 9.59
CA ASP A 44 -13.28 -7.06 10.79
C ASP A 44 -12.79 -6.25 12.00
N ILE A 45 -11.84 -5.34 11.81
CA ILE A 45 -11.38 -4.40 12.83
C ILE A 45 -11.92 -3.03 12.48
N ASP A 46 -12.92 -2.61 13.25
CA ASP A 46 -13.44 -1.25 13.22
C ASP A 46 -12.37 -0.29 13.75
N MET A 47 -11.61 0.29 12.83
CA MET A 47 -10.63 1.34 13.08
C MET A 47 -11.26 2.74 13.03
N ASN A 48 -12.59 2.90 13.06
CA ASN A 48 -13.27 4.20 12.93
C ASN A 48 -12.84 5.23 14.00
N THR A 49 -12.19 4.76 15.09
CA THR A 49 -11.61 5.61 16.14
C THR A 49 -10.09 5.82 16.02
N VAL A 50 -9.40 5.02 15.21
CA VAL A 50 -7.94 5.03 15.06
C VAL A 50 -7.57 5.53 13.67
N LYS A 51 -7.25 6.82 13.57
CA LYS A 51 -6.72 7.40 12.34
C LYS A 51 -5.22 7.18 12.27
N ILE A 52 -4.78 6.28 11.39
CA ILE A 52 -3.36 6.11 11.06
C ILE A 52 -2.99 7.15 10.01
N ALA A 53 -2.07 8.04 10.33
CA ALA A 53 -1.63 9.07 9.40
C ALA A 53 -0.99 8.44 8.15
N GLY A 54 -1.40 8.91 6.97
CA GLY A 54 -0.82 8.50 5.69
C GLY A 54 -1.43 7.25 5.04
N VAL A 55 -2.47 6.66 5.63
CA VAL A 55 -3.21 5.53 5.02
C VAL A 55 -4.72 5.79 5.04
N ALA A 56 -5.47 5.07 4.20
CA ALA A 56 -6.93 5.16 4.16
C ALA A 56 -7.57 4.45 5.37
N GLU A 57 -8.82 4.81 5.68
CA GLU A 57 -9.62 4.13 6.69
C GLU A 57 -9.78 2.63 6.39
N GLY A 58 -9.74 1.79 7.43
CA GLY A 58 -9.77 0.33 7.29
C GLY A 58 -8.48 -0.28 6.71
N THR A 59 -7.39 0.49 6.62
CA THR A 59 -6.09 0.02 6.13
C THR A 59 -4.95 0.31 7.09
N ILE A 60 -3.83 -0.39 6.90
CA ILE A 60 -2.65 -0.31 7.76
C ILE A 60 -1.38 -0.53 6.92
N PHE A 61 -0.25 -0.03 7.41
CA PHE A 61 1.05 -0.37 6.85
C PHE A 61 1.32 -1.88 6.96
N SER A 62 1.79 -2.47 5.87
CA SER A 62 2.12 -3.90 5.76
C SER A 62 3.13 -4.36 6.81
N CYS A 63 4.09 -3.53 7.21
CA CYS A 63 5.04 -3.87 8.28
C CYS A 63 4.39 -4.01 9.66
N TRP A 64 3.31 -3.26 9.93
CA TRP A 64 2.55 -3.43 11.19
C TRP A 64 1.68 -4.67 11.13
N ALA A 65 1.04 -4.94 9.99
CA ALA A 65 0.31 -6.18 9.77
C ALA A 65 1.23 -7.41 9.92
N GLU A 66 2.45 -7.35 9.38
CA GLU A 66 3.49 -8.36 9.58
C GLU A 66 3.77 -8.58 11.07
N GLY A 67 3.99 -7.51 11.85
CA GLY A 67 4.18 -7.61 13.30
C GLY A 67 3.00 -8.26 14.03
N MET A 68 1.76 -7.98 13.62
CA MET A 68 0.56 -8.64 14.17
C MET A 68 0.53 -10.13 13.84
N MET A 69 0.90 -10.51 12.62
CA MET A 69 0.96 -11.91 12.19
C MET A 69 2.07 -12.67 12.95
N HIS A 70 3.24 -12.06 13.15
CA HIS A 70 4.31 -12.62 13.98
C HIS A 70 3.83 -12.93 15.40
N ALA A 71 3.15 -11.97 16.04
CA ALA A 71 2.59 -12.16 17.36
C ALA A 71 1.56 -13.30 17.39
N GLY A 72 0.71 -13.40 16.37
CA GLY A 72 -0.29 -14.46 16.22
C GLY A 72 0.32 -15.86 16.02
N GLU A 73 1.42 -15.95 15.27
CA GLU A 73 2.13 -17.20 14.98
C GLU A 73 3.19 -17.55 16.03
N ARG A 74 3.36 -16.70 17.06
CA ARG A 74 4.42 -16.79 18.08
C ARG A 74 5.82 -16.87 17.45
N GLU A 75 6.00 -16.22 16.31
CA GLU A 75 7.29 -16.07 15.66
C GLU A 75 8.05 -14.92 16.33
N GLY A 76 9.24 -15.22 16.83
CA GLY A 76 10.09 -14.28 17.58
C GLY A 76 11.36 -13.91 16.84
N GLN A 77 11.59 -14.48 15.65
CA GLN A 77 12.75 -14.16 14.84
C GLN A 77 12.66 -12.76 14.24
N ASN A 78 13.81 -12.08 14.20
CA ASN A 78 13.92 -10.79 13.53
C ASN A 78 14.11 -11.01 12.02
N HIS A 79 13.24 -10.39 11.22
CA HIS A 79 13.27 -10.45 9.76
C HIS A 79 13.49 -9.08 9.09
N VAL A 80 13.95 -8.07 9.83
CA VAL A 80 14.28 -6.76 9.26
C VAL A 80 15.55 -6.86 8.41
N GLY A 81 15.47 -6.41 7.16
CA GLY A 81 16.60 -6.36 6.23
C GLY A 81 16.37 -7.21 4.98
N SER A 82 17.42 -7.90 4.52
CA SER A 82 17.29 -8.82 3.39
C SER A 82 16.46 -10.03 3.80
N ILE A 83 15.39 -10.29 3.05
CA ILE A 83 14.54 -11.46 3.26
C ILE A 83 14.70 -12.46 2.11
N ASP A 84 14.55 -13.75 2.41
CA ASP A 84 14.51 -14.79 1.39
C ASP A 84 13.09 -14.99 0.83
N PRO A 85 12.94 -15.58 -0.37
CA PRO A 85 11.63 -15.84 -0.97
C PRO A 85 10.72 -16.77 -0.17
N ASP A 86 11.26 -17.66 0.66
CA ASP A 86 10.47 -18.60 1.45
C ASP A 86 9.86 -17.93 2.68
N TYR A 87 10.55 -16.95 3.28
CA TYR A 87 9.96 -16.02 4.24
C TYR A 87 8.79 -15.25 3.61
N ALA A 88 8.97 -14.66 2.43
CA ALA A 88 7.88 -13.97 1.74
C ALA A 88 6.66 -14.90 1.51
N LYS A 89 6.88 -16.15 1.09
CA LYS A 89 5.80 -17.14 0.95
C LYS A 89 5.13 -17.49 2.28
N ARG A 90 5.86 -17.51 3.40
CA ARG A 90 5.28 -17.70 4.75
C ARG A 90 4.35 -16.56 5.11
N VAL A 91 4.81 -15.31 4.96
CA VAL A 91 4.01 -14.12 5.23
C VAL A 91 2.75 -14.08 4.36
N LEU A 92 2.83 -14.47 3.08
CA LEU A 92 1.66 -14.57 2.21
C LEU A 92 0.63 -15.60 2.70
N ARG A 93 1.06 -16.72 3.29
CA ARG A 93 0.13 -17.70 3.89
C ARG A 93 -0.53 -17.15 5.15
N TRP A 94 0.22 -16.46 6.00
CA TRP A 94 -0.34 -15.80 7.18
C TRP A 94 -1.34 -14.72 6.79
N MET A 95 -1.02 -13.91 5.78
CA MET A 95 -1.91 -12.89 5.24
C MET A 95 -3.28 -13.49 4.86
N GLN A 96 -3.28 -14.64 4.17
CA GLN A 96 -4.51 -15.37 3.84
C GLN A 96 -5.23 -15.90 5.09
N ARG A 97 -4.50 -16.50 6.03
CA ARG A 97 -5.05 -17.07 7.26
C ARG A 97 -5.73 -16.03 8.15
N TYR A 98 -5.11 -14.86 8.30
CA TYR A 98 -5.62 -13.73 9.07
C TYR A 98 -6.51 -12.80 8.26
N ALA A 99 -6.86 -13.18 7.03
CA ALA A 99 -7.73 -12.45 6.11
C ALA A 99 -7.31 -10.99 5.80
N PHE A 100 -6.02 -10.65 5.98
CA PHE A 100 -5.47 -9.42 5.43
C PHE A 100 -5.55 -9.45 3.90
N GLN A 101 -5.86 -8.32 3.27
CA GLN A 101 -5.90 -8.21 1.81
C GLN A 101 -5.06 -7.04 1.32
N ILE A 102 -4.69 -7.05 0.04
CA ILE A 102 -4.09 -5.88 -0.58
C ILE A 102 -5.12 -4.76 -0.53
N ALA A 103 -4.75 -3.61 0.01
CA ALA A 103 -5.67 -2.49 0.12
C ALA A 103 -6.12 -1.99 -1.27
N PRO A 104 -7.30 -1.35 -1.37
CA PRO A 104 -7.66 -0.59 -2.55
C PRO A 104 -6.54 0.40 -2.91
N PRO A 105 -6.26 0.66 -4.20
CA PRO A 105 -5.25 1.63 -4.58
C PRO A 105 -5.56 3.00 -3.97
N THR A 106 -4.61 3.58 -3.23
CA THR A 106 -4.72 4.94 -2.69
C THR A 106 -3.62 5.84 -3.24
N ASN A 107 -3.80 7.15 -3.19
CA ASN A 107 -2.76 8.14 -3.40
C ASN A 107 -2.81 9.17 -2.27
N PHE A 108 -1.73 9.26 -1.49
CA PHE A 108 -1.60 10.04 -0.26
C PHE A 108 -2.72 9.74 0.74
N GLY A 109 -3.03 8.45 0.91
CA GLY A 109 -4.07 7.97 1.82
C GLY A 109 -5.51 8.18 1.31
N GLN A 110 -5.70 8.68 0.10
CA GLN A 110 -7.02 8.82 -0.52
C GLN A 110 -7.26 7.71 -1.55
N ILE A 111 -8.42 7.03 -1.50
CA ILE A 111 -8.76 5.98 -2.47
C ILE A 111 -8.74 6.57 -3.89
N VAL A 112 -8.02 5.91 -4.79
CA VAL A 112 -7.97 6.29 -6.21
C VAL A 112 -9.29 5.90 -6.88
N PRO A 113 -10.06 6.86 -7.41
CA PRO A 113 -11.33 6.56 -8.05
C PRO A 113 -11.18 5.75 -9.35
N PRO A 114 -12.12 4.85 -9.70
CA PRO A 114 -12.07 4.06 -10.92
C PRO A 114 -11.93 4.86 -12.23
N ASN A 115 -12.47 6.08 -12.29
CA ASN A 115 -12.36 6.96 -13.45
C ASN A 115 -10.93 7.46 -13.70
N VAL A 116 -10.06 7.52 -12.68
CA VAL A 116 -8.64 7.85 -12.86
C VAL A 116 -7.97 6.78 -13.70
N PHE A 117 -8.22 5.50 -13.43
CA PHE A 117 -7.70 4.40 -14.24
C PHE A 117 -8.23 4.39 -15.67
N LYS A 118 -9.47 4.86 -15.88
CA LYS A 118 -10.04 5.01 -17.22
C LYS A 118 -9.33 6.12 -18.00
N ARG A 119 -9.18 7.31 -17.40
CA ARG A 119 -8.45 8.46 -17.96
C ARG A 119 -7.03 8.12 -18.41
N LEU A 120 -6.36 7.23 -17.69
CA LEU A 120 -4.99 6.85 -18.03
C LEU A 120 -4.92 5.95 -19.26
N ARG A 121 -6.00 5.19 -19.57
CA ARG A 121 -6.04 4.21 -20.66
C ARG A 121 -6.48 4.81 -22.01
N GLY A 122 -7.03 6.02 -22.02
CA GLY A 122 -7.57 6.71 -23.19
C GLY A 122 -8.62 7.74 -22.80
#